data_AF-S4P750-F1
#
_entry.id   AF-S4P750-F1
#
_cell.length_a   1.000
_cell.length_b   1.000
_cell.length_c   1.000
_cell.angle_alpha   90.00
_cell.angle_beta   90.00
_cell.angle_gamma   90.00
#
_symmetry.space_group_name_H-M   'P 1'
#
loop_
_entity.id
_entity.type
_entity.pdbx_description
1 polymer ?
#
loop_
_entity_poly.entity_id
_entity_poly.type
_entity_poly.pdbx_seq_one_letter_code
_entity_poly.pdbx_strand_id
1 'polypeptide(L)'
;LNAEILKTVDFVDQTDGTIVFRTCSEEKEKVVLQLGTCNAERALKVAKLLENDVAGIDINMGCPKEFSIKGGMGVALMKDSDKACYILKTLVSNLTIPVTCKIRIFETPEKTL
;
A
#
# COMPACT_ATOMS: atom_id res chain seq x y z
N LEU A 1 17.17 -13.38 -13.03
CA LEU A 1 16.25 -14.48 -13.38
C LEU A 1 15.05 -13.90 -14.13
N ASN A 2 14.74 -14.41 -15.32
CA ASN A 2 13.69 -13.91 -16.22
C ASN A 2 12.28 -14.28 -15.70
N ALA A 3 11.33 -13.34 -15.75
CA ALA A 3 9.93 -13.51 -15.37
C ALA A 3 9.23 -14.67 -16.11
N GLU A 4 9.57 -14.90 -17.38
CA GLU A 4 9.00 -16.00 -18.18
C GLU A 4 9.38 -17.38 -17.62
N ILE A 5 10.62 -17.53 -17.18
CA ILE A 5 11.12 -18.79 -16.59
C ILE A 5 10.43 -19.03 -15.25
N LEU A 6 10.21 -17.97 -14.48
CA LEU A 6 9.59 -18.03 -13.16
C LEU A 6 8.06 -18.03 -13.19
N LYS A 7 7.45 -17.73 -14.35
CA LYS A 7 6.01 -17.51 -14.52
C LYS A 7 5.45 -16.45 -13.58
N THR A 8 6.18 -15.33 -13.45
CA THR A 8 5.83 -14.22 -12.57
C THR A 8 5.40 -12.98 -13.34
N VAL A 9 4.67 -12.10 -12.64
CA VAL A 9 4.44 -10.71 -13.06
C VAL A 9 5.39 -9.83 -12.26
N ASP A 10 6.17 -9.02 -12.96
CA ASP A 10 7.21 -8.18 -12.36
C ASP A 10 6.85 -6.71 -12.53
N PHE A 11 6.82 -5.99 -11.42
CA PHE A 11 6.73 -4.53 -11.39
C PHE A 11 8.13 -3.98 -11.17
N VAL A 12 8.60 -3.21 -12.15
CA VAL A 12 9.99 -2.78 -12.25
C VAL A 12 10.06 -1.25 -12.14
N ASP A 13 10.96 -0.77 -11.29
CA ASP A 13 11.35 0.63 -11.26
C ASP A 13 12.04 0.99 -12.58
N GLN A 14 11.44 1.90 -13.33
CA GLN A 14 11.92 2.30 -14.65
C GLN A 14 13.21 3.14 -14.57
N THR A 15 13.60 3.61 -13.39
CA THR A 15 14.78 4.47 -13.21
C THR A 15 16.08 3.65 -13.15
N ASP A 16 16.05 2.48 -12.53
CA ASP A 16 17.24 1.65 -12.31
C ASP A 16 17.06 0.17 -12.67
N GLY A 17 15.87 -0.25 -13.10
CA GLY A 17 15.56 -1.63 -13.49
C GLY A 17 15.34 -2.57 -12.30
N THR A 18 15.25 -2.05 -11.07
CA THR A 18 14.99 -2.85 -9.87
C THR A 18 13.58 -3.42 -9.89
N ILE A 19 13.44 -4.72 -9.67
CA ILE A 19 12.12 -5.34 -9.44
C ILE A 19 11.65 -4.93 -8.04
N VAL A 20 10.61 -4.10 -7.97
CA VAL A 20 10.07 -3.55 -6.72
C VAL A 20 8.94 -4.41 -6.15
N PHE A 21 8.25 -5.16 -7.01
CA PHE A 21 7.27 -6.16 -6.60
C PHE A 21 7.20 -7.25 -7.66
N ARG A 22 7.02 -8.50 -7.21
CA ARG A 22 6.89 -9.67 -8.06
C ARG A 22 5.84 -10.58 -7.45
N THR A 23 4.93 -11.06 -8.27
CA THR A 23 3.84 -11.96 -7.87
C THR A 23 3.66 -13.09 -8.89
N CYS A 24 2.86 -14.10 -8.56
CA CYS A 24 2.54 -15.22 -9.43
C CYS A 24 1.07 -15.63 -9.29
N SER A 25 0.62 -16.50 -10.20
CA SER A 25 -0.79 -16.92 -10.24
C SER A 25 -1.24 -17.64 -8.96
N GLU A 26 -0.33 -18.33 -8.27
CA GLU A 26 -0.60 -19.10 -7.05
C GLU A 26 -0.96 -18.22 -5.84
N GLU A 27 -0.43 -17.00 -5.78
CA GLU A 27 -0.65 -16.05 -4.69
C GLU A 27 -1.55 -14.87 -5.05
N LYS A 28 -1.81 -14.62 -6.34
CA LYS A 28 -2.64 -13.51 -6.84
C LYS A 28 -3.94 -13.31 -6.03
N GLU A 29 -4.69 -14.38 -5.78
CA GLU A 29 -5.97 -14.35 -5.05
C GLU A 29 -5.82 -14.34 -3.52
N LYS A 30 -4.60 -14.17 -2.99
CA LYS A 30 -4.26 -14.19 -1.56
C LYS A 30 -3.38 -13.02 -1.12
N VAL A 31 -2.54 -12.51 -2.02
CA VAL A 31 -1.52 -11.51 -1.70
C VAL A 31 -2.17 -10.13 -1.54
N VAL A 32 -1.88 -9.47 -0.43
CA VAL A 32 -2.29 -8.09 -0.16
C VAL A 32 -1.06 -7.21 -0.26
N LEU A 33 -1.09 -6.26 -1.20
CA LEU A 33 0.03 -5.33 -1.38
C LEU A 33 -0.08 -4.18 -0.40
N GLN A 34 0.89 -4.08 0.52
CA GLN A 34 0.96 -2.97 1.46
C GLN A 34 1.77 -1.80 0.89
N LEU A 35 1.13 -0.63 0.78
CA LEU A 35 1.74 0.62 0.31
C LEU A 35 2.13 1.54 1.47
N GLY A 36 3.34 2.09 1.40
CA GLY A 36 3.72 3.29 2.13
C GLY A 36 3.41 4.52 1.30
N THR A 37 2.51 5.38 1.78
CA THR A 37 2.11 6.60 1.05
C THR A 37 1.72 7.73 2.00
N CYS A 38 1.77 8.96 1.50
CA CYS A 38 1.25 10.17 2.12
C CYS A 38 0.38 10.99 1.15
N ASN A 39 0.09 10.45 -0.03
CA ASN A 39 -0.62 11.15 -1.10
C ASN A 39 -1.58 10.20 -1.81
N ALA A 40 -2.86 10.60 -1.89
CA ALA A 40 -3.94 9.77 -2.37
C ALA A 40 -3.81 9.47 -3.86
N GLU A 41 -3.42 10.45 -4.67
CA GLU A 41 -3.36 10.32 -6.12
C GLU A 41 -2.23 9.38 -6.55
N ARG A 42 -1.06 9.47 -5.90
CA ARG A 42 0.05 8.52 -6.09
C ARG A 42 -0.34 7.12 -5.64
N ALA A 43 -0.98 6.99 -4.48
CA ALA A 43 -1.45 5.70 -3.99
C ALA A 43 -2.41 5.05 -4.98
N LEU A 44 -3.37 5.82 -5.52
CA LEU A 44 -4.35 5.32 -6.48
C LEU A 44 -3.70 4.90 -7.80
N LYS A 45 -2.73 5.67 -8.32
CA LYS A 45 -1.98 5.29 -9.53
C LYS A 45 -1.27 3.96 -9.36
N VAL A 46 -0.60 3.75 -8.22
CA VAL A 46 0.06 2.47 -7.91
C VAL A 46 -0.98 1.37 -7.73
N ALA A 47 -2.03 1.60 -6.95
CA ALA A 47 -3.08 0.60 -6.74
C ALA A 47 -3.72 0.15 -8.06
N LYS A 48 -4.03 1.07 -8.98
CA LYS A 48 -4.57 0.75 -10.31
C LYS A 48 -3.60 -0.04 -11.19
N LEU A 49 -2.30 0.18 -11.03
CA LEU A 49 -1.29 -0.59 -11.74
C LEU A 49 -1.27 -2.07 -11.29
N LEU A 50 -1.55 -2.33 -10.01
CA LEU A 50 -1.46 -3.67 -9.42
C LEU A 50 -2.81 -4.36 -9.16
N GLU A 51 -3.95 -3.68 -9.35
CA GLU A 51 -5.27 -4.18 -8.91
C GLU A 51 -5.70 -5.51 -9.53
N ASN A 52 -5.13 -5.86 -10.68
CA ASN A 52 -5.43 -7.12 -11.37
C ASN A 52 -4.48 -8.27 -11.00
N ASP A 53 -3.49 -8.02 -10.14
CA ASP A 53 -2.41 -8.96 -9.80
C ASP A 53 -2.32 -9.25 -8.29
N VAL A 54 -3.20 -8.64 -7.49
CA VAL A 54 -3.26 -8.79 -6.04
C VAL A 54 -4.70 -8.89 -5.54
N ALA A 55 -4.90 -9.52 -4.39
CA ALA A 55 -6.21 -9.72 -3.78
C ALA A 55 -6.72 -8.48 -3.02
N GLY A 56 -5.85 -7.54 -2.70
CA GLY A 56 -6.19 -6.34 -1.96
C GLY A 56 -5.04 -5.34 -1.85
N ILE A 57 -5.39 -4.12 -1.49
CA ILE A 57 -4.44 -3.04 -1.21
C ILE A 57 -4.51 -2.67 0.27
N ASP A 58 -3.37 -2.65 0.94
CA ASP A 58 -3.25 -2.20 2.34
C ASP A 58 -2.47 -0.89 2.44
N ILE A 59 -2.93 0.05 3.27
CA ILE A 59 -2.17 1.26 3.58
C ILE A 59 -1.44 1.10 4.91
N ASN A 60 -0.11 1.21 4.87
CA ASN A 60 0.71 1.21 6.08
C ASN A 60 0.52 2.54 6.82
N MET A 61 -0.16 2.48 7.96
CA MET A 61 -0.34 3.60 8.88
C MET A 61 0.41 3.36 10.20
N GLY A 62 1.37 2.43 10.24
CA GLY A 62 1.97 1.95 11.47
C GLY A 62 3.50 1.99 11.54
N CYS A 63 4.21 2.28 10.45
CA CYS A 63 5.67 2.30 10.45
C CYS A 63 6.22 3.50 11.27
N PRO A 64 7.04 3.28 12.31
CA PRO A 64 7.61 4.36 13.12
C PRO A 64 9.02 4.78 12.67
N LYS A 65 9.56 4.19 11.60
CA LYS A 65 10.91 4.51 11.14
C LYS A 65 10.99 5.95 10.65
N GLU A 66 12.11 6.61 10.93
CA GLU A 66 12.29 8.04 10.70
C GLU A 66 12.03 8.46 9.25
N PHE A 67 12.50 7.69 8.26
CA PHE A 67 12.25 7.98 6.83
C PHE A 67 10.75 7.99 6.49
N SER A 68 9.96 7.13 7.14
CA SER A 68 8.53 7.02 6.93
C SER A 68 7.82 8.22 7.54
N ILE A 69 8.18 8.60 8.77
CA ILE A 69 7.64 9.76 9.47
C ILE A 69 7.96 11.05 8.71
N LYS A 70 9.23 11.26 8.34
CA LYS A 70 9.67 12.43 7.56
C LYS A 70 8.98 12.52 6.20
N GLY A 71 8.67 11.37 5.59
CA GLY A 71 7.89 11.29 4.36
C GLY A 71 6.38 11.50 4.55
N GLY A 72 5.89 11.72 5.77
CA GLY A 72 4.46 11.86 6.07
C GLY A 72 3.65 10.56 5.95
N MET A 73 4.33 9.41 6.00
CA MET A 73 3.77 8.07 5.84
C MET A 73 3.74 7.31 7.18
N GLY A 74 3.20 6.09 7.19
CA GLY A 74 3.26 5.23 8.36
C GLY A 74 2.53 5.86 9.55
N VAL A 75 3.16 5.84 10.73
CA VAL A 75 2.55 6.40 11.96
C VAL A 75 2.28 7.91 11.87
N ALA A 76 2.89 8.63 10.93
CA ALA A 76 2.56 10.04 10.71
C ALA A 76 1.12 10.22 10.22
N LEU A 77 0.58 9.27 9.44
CA LEU A 77 -0.82 9.29 9.02
C LEU A 77 -1.79 9.12 10.20
N MET A 78 -1.40 8.43 11.27
CA MET A 78 -2.24 8.33 12.47
C MET A 78 -2.39 9.67 13.19
N LYS A 79 -1.43 10.59 13.05
CA LYS A 79 -1.52 11.94 13.63
C LYS A 79 -2.35 12.91 12.77
N ASP A 80 -2.64 12.54 11.52
CA ASP A 80 -3.36 13.33 10.53
C ASP A 80 -4.49 12.47 9.94
N SER A 81 -5.54 12.30 10.74
CA SER A 81 -6.70 11.46 10.41
C SER A 81 -7.43 11.92 9.16
N ASP A 82 -7.44 13.23 8.88
CA ASP A 82 -8.09 13.79 7.69
C ASP A 82 -7.37 13.35 6.42
N LYS A 83 -6.03 13.43 6.40
CA LYS A 83 -5.22 12.90 5.29
C LYS A 83 -5.38 11.39 5.14
N ALA A 84 -5.36 10.64 6.24
CA ALA A 84 -5.56 9.19 6.21
C ALA A 84 -6.93 8.83 5.62
N CYS A 85 -7.99 9.52 6.05
CA CYS A 85 -9.35 9.37 5.56
C CYS A 85 -9.46 9.72 4.08
N TYR A 86 -8.83 10.81 3.63
CA TYR A 86 -8.79 11.20 2.23
C TYR A 86 -8.13 10.13 1.34
N ILE A 87 -6.99 9.57 1.77
CA ILE A 87 -6.31 8.47 1.07
C ILE A 87 -7.23 7.25 0.96
N LEU A 88 -7.81 6.80 2.08
CA LEU A 88 -8.66 5.61 2.10
C LEU A 88 -9.92 5.79 1.25
N LYS A 89 -10.63 6.93 1.38
CA LYS A 89 -11.82 7.23 0.57
C LYS A 89 -11.50 7.23 -0.92
N THR A 90 -10.36 7.81 -1.29
CA THR A 90 -9.92 7.84 -2.70
C THR A 90 -9.72 6.43 -3.24
N LEU A 91 -9.08 5.54 -2.48
CA LEU A 91 -8.83 4.16 -2.91
C LEU A 91 -10.12 3.35 -2.96
N VAL A 92 -10.92 3.37 -1.89
CA VAL A 92 -12.20 2.63 -1.81
C VAL A 92 -13.16 3.04 -2.92
N SER A 93 -13.21 4.32 -3.28
CA SER A 93 -14.13 4.81 -4.31
C SER A 93 -13.72 4.44 -5.75
N ASN A 94 -12.47 4.01 -5.95
CA ASN A 94 -11.91 3.84 -7.30
C ASN A 94 -11.38 2.43 -7.57
N LEU A 95 -11.20 1.58 -6.57
CA LEU A 95 -10.71 0.20 -6.73
C LEU A 95 -11.85 -0.81 -6.66
N THR A 96 -11.71 -1.91 -7.39
CA THR A 96 -12.67 -3.03 -7.38
C THR A 96 -12.32 -4.11 -6.36
N ILE A 97 -11.09 -4.09 -5.83
CA ILE A 97 -10.57 -5.00 -4.80
C ILE A 97 -10.64 -4.37 -3.40
N PRO A 98 -10.67 -5.17 -2.32
CA PRO A 98 -10.67 -4.66 -0.95
C PRO A 98 -9.50 -3.72 -0.64
N VAL A 99 -9.81 -2.69 0.15
CA VAL A 99 -8.81 -1.77 0.73
C VAL A 99 -8.79 -1.96 2.24
N THR A 100 -7.61 -2.22 2.79
CA THR A 100 -7.37 -2.30 4.24
C THR A 100 -6.38 -1.23 4.69
N CYS A 101 -6.25 -1.05 6.00
CA CYS A 101 -5.12 -0.32 6.56
C CYS A 101 -4.58 -1.02 7.80
N LYS A 102 -3.26 -0.95 7.97
CA LYS A 102 -2.57 -1.48 9.15
C LYS A 102 -2.12 -0.33 10.06
N ILE A 103 -2.77 -0.22 11.21
CA ILE A 103 -2.49 0.82 12.23
C ILE A 103 -1.67 0.28 13.41
N ARG A 104 -1.35 1.17 14.35
CA ARG A 104 -0.96 0.84 15.74
C ARG A 104 -2.09 1.24 16.69
N ILE A 105 -1.96 0.84 17.96
CA ILE A 105 -2.77 1.40 19.04
C ILE A 105 -2.20 2.75 19.47
N PHE A 106 -3.07 3.66 19.91
CA PHE A 106 -2.65 4.87 20.63
C PHE A 106 -2.40 4.56 22.12
N GLU A 107 -2.01 5.58 22.87
CA GLU A 107 -1.74 5.51 24.31
C GLU A 107 -2.94 5.01 25.12
N THR A 108 -4.16 5.26 24.65
CA THR A 108 -5.40 4.82 25.30
C THR A 108 -6.36 4.17 24.29
N PRO A 109 -7.23 3.25 24.74
CA PRO A 109 -8.28 2.67 23.90
C PRO A 109 -9.21 3.71 23.29
N GLU A 110 -9.57 4.76 24.04
CA GLU A 110 -10.51 5.81 23.59
C GLU A 110 -9.94 6.66 22.46
N LYS A 111 -8.61 6.82 22.38
CA LYS A 111 -7.98 7.45 21.23
C LYS A 111 -7.90 6.51 20.01
N THR A 112 -8.03 5.21 20.22
CA THR A 112 -7.88 4.17 19.19
C THR A 112 -9.19 3.79 18.52
N LEU A 113 -10.29 3.75 19.28
CA LEU A 113 -11.64 3.34 18.84
C LEU A 113 -12.46 4.54 18.38
#